data_AF-A0AA48M6U6-F1
#
_entry.id   AF-A0AA48M6U6-F1
#
_cell.length_a   1.000
_cell.length_b   1.000
_cell.length_c   1.000
_cell.angle_alpha   90.00
_cell.angle_beta   90.00
_cell.angle_gamma   90.00
#
_symmetry.space_group_name_H-M   'P 1'
#
loop_
_entity.id
_entity.type
_entity.pdbx_description
1 polymer ?
#
loop_
_entity_poly.entity_id
_entity_poly.type
_entity_poly.pdbx_seq_one_letter_code
_entity_poly.pdbx_strand_id
1 'polypeptide(L)'
;MSTDKHKRMAEQVANGVYRIMIPTPFSVGAVNVYLVEGERLTLVDAGPLTEEAWQALTDGLDELGYPVDAIEQVILTHHHVDHCGLLERVRESSGARIYAHPLAVPYVEWHEPFLDFHDRFFHELYRESGVPEEKLSLIRKFHQLMMTFSQKSRIDGLLKHEQTAPHLSGWQVLYTPGHSQSHLSLYRAADRVMIAGDHIIKHISSNAFVEPPRDQSRARPLTLVQYRTALQMCADMEIDLVLPGHGEPVTNHRELILARLQKNWERTDMLRRFLADGEKTAYELNALLFPTLYEKELPLTLSETLGHIDLLAILHQVEIREKDGVLYYSL
;
A
#
# COMPACT_ATOMS: atom_id res chain seq x y z
N MET A 1 23.93 -35.72 -10.36
CA MET A 1 24.21 -34.78 -9.24
C MET A 1 22.95 -33.97 -9.04
N SER A 2 22.39 -34.06 -7.82
CA SER A 2 21.05 -33.62 -7.45
C SER A 2 20.78 -32.14 -7.76
N THR A 3 19.78 -31.86 -8.58
CA THR A 3 19.14 -30.54 -8.71
C THR A 3 17.97 -30.49 -7.75
N ASP A 4 18.25 -30.40 -6.46
CA ASP A 4 17.25 -30.07 -5.46
C ASP A 4 17.57 -28.67 -4.92
N LYS A 5 16.97 -27.68 -5.57
CA LYS A 5 16.85 -26.32 -5.05
C LYS A 5 15.36 -26.01 -4.96
N HIS A 6 14.64 -26.77 -4.13
CA HIS A 6 13.45 -26.20 -3.50
C HIS A 6 13.95 -25.01 -2.67
N LYS A 7 13.86 -23.81 -3.25
CA LYS A 7 14.08 -22.58 -2.52
C LYS A 7 13.01 -22.60 -1.43
N ARG A 8 13.40 -22.61 -0.14
CA ARG A 8 12.45 -22.53 0.97
C ARG A 8 11.48 -21.37 0.72
N MET A 9 10.18 -21.65 0.76
CA MET A 9 9.14 -20.64 0.59
C MET A 9 8.88 -19.91 1.91
N ALA A 10 9.12 -20.61 3.03
CA ALA A 10 8.98 -20.07 4.37
C ALA A 10 10.30 -20.02 5.15
N GLU A 11 10.48 -18.97 5.95
CA GLU A 11 11.61 -18.85 6.88
C GLU A 11 11.24 -18.06 8.15
N GLN A 12 11.86 -18.41 9.27
CA GLN A 12 11.75 -17.62 10.49
C GLN A 12 12.61 -16.36 10.37
N VAL A 13 11.98 -15.18 10.47
CA VAL A 13 12.65 -13.87 10.32
C VAL A 13 12.78 -13.11 11.64
N ALA A 14 11.95 -13.45 12.63
CA ALA A 14 12.07 -13.00 14.01
C ALA A 14 11.44 -14.05 14.94
N ASN A 15 11.56 -13.84 16.26
CA ASN A 15 11.01 -14.78 17.25
C ASN A 15 9.48 -14.91 17.09
N GLY A 16 9.01 -16.10 16.74
CA GLY A 16 7.59 -16.38 16.46
C GLY A 16 7.03 -15.65 15.23
N VAL A 17 7.88 -15.20 14.30
CA VAL A 17 7.47 -14.55 13.05
C VAL A 17 8.15 -15.24 11.87
N TYR A 18 7.33 -15.74 10.95
CA TYR A 18 7.77 -16.46 9.76
C TYR A 18 7.30 -15.72 8.52
N ARG A 19 8.19 -15.58 7.55
CA ARG A 19 7.90 -14.97 6.25
C ARG A 19 7.61 -16.07 5.24
N ILE A 20 6.53 -15.90 4.49
CA ILE A 20 6.18 -16.71 3.32
C ILE A 20 6.18 -15.79 2.10
N MET A 21 7.02 -16.10 1.11
CA MET A 21 7.08 -15.31 -0.14
C MET A 21 6.02 -15.81 -1.13
N ILE A 22 5.07 -14.94 -1.47
CA ILE A 22 3.96 -15.24 -2.36
C ILE A 22 4.22 -14.60 -3.74
N PRO A 23 4.22 -15.38 -4.84
CA PRO A 23 4.40 -14.81 -6.18
C PRO A 23 3.25 -13.87 -6.53
N THR A 24 3.56 -12.78 -7.22
CA THR A 24 2.55 -11.86 -7.77
C THR A 24 2.75 -11.70 -9.28
N PRO A 25 1.69 -11.33 -10.02
CA PRO A 25 1.81 -10.96 -11.43
C PRO A 25 2.30 -9.51 -11.63
N PHE A 26 2.73 -8.82 -10.57
CA PHE A 26 3.03 -7.39 -10.58
C PHE A 26 4.53 -7.12 -10.70
N SER A 27 4.88 -5.93 -11.21
CA SER A 27 6.27 -5.52 -11.44
C SER A 27 7.11 -5.38 -10.17
N VAL A 28 6.46 -5.15 -9.01
CA VAL A 28 7.10 -5.09 -7.68
C VAL A 28 7.66 -6.45 -7.24
N GLY A 29 7.20 -7.55 -7.84
CA GLY A 29 7.63 -8.91 -7.52
C GLY A 29 6.83 -9.55 -6.38
N ALA A 30 7.40 -10.57 -5.76
CA ALA A 30 6.72 -11.33 -4.71
C ALA A 30 6.34 -10.45 -3.51
N VAL A 31 5.17 -10.74 -2.93
CA VAL A 31 4.69 -10.15 -1.67
C VAL A 31 5.06 -11.07 -0.51
N ASN A 32 5.43 -10.49 0.62
CA ASN A 32 5.74 -11.19 1.86
C ASN A 32 4.46 -11.25 2.71
N VAL A 33 3.95 -12.45 2.92
CA VAL A 33 2.94 -12.74 3.93
C VAL A 33 3.64 -13.22 5.19
N TYR A 34 3.13 -12.85 6.37
CA TYR A 34 3.75 -13.24 7.64
C TYR A 34 2.83 -14.13 8.46
N LEU A 35 3.35 -15.27 8.92
CA LEU A 35 2.75 -16.07 9.97
C LEU A 35 3.31 -15.60 11.32
N VAL A 36 2.43 -15.22 12.25
CA VAL A 36 2.78 -14.73 13.58
C VAL A 36 2.17 -15.66 14.63
N GLU A 37 3.04 -16.22 15.47
CA GLU A 37 2.65 -16.99 16.65
C GLU A 37 2.17 -16.04 17.76
N GLY A 38 1.06 -16.39 18.39
CA GLY A 38 0.47 -15.65 19.50
C GLY A 38 -0.55 -16.50 20.23
N GLU A 39 -1.56 -15.87 20.84
CA GLU A 39 -2.71 -16.60 21.41
C GLU A 39 -3.55 -17.28 20.32
N ARG A 40 -3.48 -16.75 19.10
CA ARG A 40 -4.04 -17.33 17.88
C ARG A 40 -3.00 -17.33 16.78
N LEU A 41 -3.03 -18.36 15.95
CA LEU A 41 -2.17 -18.40 14.76
C LEU A 41 -2.67 -17.37 13.74
N THR A 42 -1.83 -16.38 13.45
CA THR A 42 -2.23 -15.18 12.71
C THR A 42 -1.46 -15.04 11.41
N LEU A 43 -2.17 -14.89 10.30
CA LEU A 43 -1.59 -14.37 9.07
C LEU A 43 -1.63 -12.83 9.06
N VAL A 44 -0.57 -12.21 8.56
CA VAL A 44 -0.54 -10.79 8.19
C VAL A 44 -0.46 -10.72 6.67
N ASP A 45 -1.53 -10.20 6.06
CA ASP A 45 -1.85 -10.28 4.63
C ASP A 45 -2.08 -11.70 4.09
N ALA A 46 -2.52 -11.82 2.83
CA ALA A 46 -2.92 -13.09 2.24
C ALA A 46 -2.36 -13.37 0.83
N GLY A 47 -1.90 -12.36 0.09
CA GLY A 47 -1.46 -12.55 -1.30
C GLY A 47 -2.56 -12.22 -2.34
N PRO A 48 -2.20 -12.12 -3.64
CA PRO A 48 -3.16 -11.93 -4.73
C PRO A 48 -3.97 -13.19 -5.02
N LEU A 49 -5.19 -13.04 -5.54
CA LEU A 49 -6.04 -14.14 -5.97
C LEU A 49 -5.51 -14.79 -7.25
N THR A 50 -4.54 -15.70 -7.10
CA THR A 50 -4.08 -16.61 -8.15
C THR A 50 -3.87 -18.00 -7.59
N GLU A 51 -3.89 -19.02 -8.44
CA GLU A 51 -3.61 -20.40 -8.00
C GLU A 51 -2.14 -20.56 -7.57
N GLU A 52 -1.22 -19.88 -8.25
CA GLU A 52 0.21 -19.90 -7.88
C GLU A 52 0.45 -19.28 -6.51
N ALA A 53 -0.25 -18.18 -6.19
CA ALA A 53 -0.17 -17.53 -4.89
C ALA A 53 -0.78 -18.40 -3.79
N TRP A 54 -1.93 -19.03 -4.07
CA TRP A 54 -2.56 -19.96 -3.14
C TRP A 54 -1.66 -21.15 -2.82
N GLN A 55 -1.09 -21.79 -3.86
CA GLN A 55 -0.19 -22.93 -3.69
C GLN A 55 1.05 -22.54 -2.87
N ALA A 56 1.66 -21.38 -3.17
CA ALA A 56 2.81 -20.88 -2.41
C ALA A 56 2.47 -20.60 -0.94
N LEU A 57 1.27 -20.08 -0.66
CA LEU A 57 0.79 -19.86 0.72
C LEU A 57 0.63 -21.19 1.45
N THR A 58 -0.07 -22.16 0.86
CA THR A 58 -0.31 -23.46 1.52
C THR A 58 0.97 -24.26 1.68
N ASP A 59 1.85 -24.30 0.68
CA ASP A 59 3.14 -24.99 0.76
C ASP A 59 4.04 -24.35 1.82
N GLY A 60 4.08 -23.02 1.88
CA GLY A 60 4.85 -22.28 2.89
C GLY A 60 4.33 -22.51 4.31
N LEU A 61 3.02 -22.61 4.48
CA LEU A 61 2.36 -22.96 5.74
C LEU A 61 2.69 -24.40 6.17
N ASP A 62 2.60 -25.35 5.24
CA ASP A 62 2.95 -26.77 5.46
C ASP A 62 4.45 -26.94 5.79
N GLU A 63 5.35 -26.18 5.16
CA GLU A 63 6.79 -26.15 5.49
C GLU A 63 7.06 -25.73 6.94
N LEU A 64 6.18 -24.88 7.51
CA LEU A 64 6.24 -24.43 8.89
C LEU A 64 5.53 -25.39 9.86
N GLY A 65 4.88 -26.45 9.35
CA GLY A 65 4.13 -27.41 10.14
C GLY A 65 2.73 -26.93 10.55
N TYR A 66 2.21 -25.90 9.89
CA TYR A 66 0.89 -25.35 10.16
C TYR A 66 0.01 -25.50 8.91
N PRO A 67 -0.95 -26.44 8.85
CA PRO A 67 -1.88 -26.50 7.72
C PRO A 67 -2.73 -25.23 7.66
N VAL A 68 -3.27 -24.89 6.48
CA VAL A 68 -4.06 -23.66 6.30
C VAL A 68 -5.30 -23.59 7.20
N ASP A 69 -5.89 -24.74 7.55
CA ASP A 69 -7.03 -24.81 8.47
C ASP A 69 -6.67 -24.51 9.94
N ALA A 70 -5.39 -24.44 10.27
CA ALA A 70 -4.90 -23.99 11.57
C ALA A 70 -4.86 -22.46 11.70
N ILE A 71 -5.03 -21.71 10.61
CA ILE A 71 -5.07 -20.24 10.66
C ILE A 71 -6.35 -19.78 11.33
N GLU A 72 -6.24 -19.03 12.42
CA GLU A 72 -7.41 -18.60 13.19
C GLU A 72 -7.82 -17.16 12.92
N GLN A 73 -6.90 -16.34 12.40
CA GLN A 73 -7.16 -14.97 12.02
C GLN A 73 -6.19 -14.42 10.98
N VAL A 74 -6.65 -13.38 10.28
CA VAL A 74 -5.85 -12.56 9.38
C VAL A 74 -5.89 -11.11 9.84
N ILE A 75 -4.73 -10.46 9.95
CA ILE A 75 -4.61 -9.01 10.08
C ILE A 75 -4.18 -8.46 8.72
N LEU A 76 -5.04 -7.68 8.09
CA LEU A 76 -4.75 -7.04 6.81
C LEU A 76 -4.03 -5.71 7.04
N THR A 77 -2.87 -5.54 6.42
CA THR A 77 -2.14 -4.26 6.43
C THR A 77 -2.92 -3.21 5.66
N HIS A 78 -3.33 -3.49 4.42
CA HIS A 78 -4.10 -2.57 3.58
C HIS A 78 -4.83 -3.30 2.44
N HIS A 79 -5.60 -2.56 1.64
CA HIS A 79 -6.58 -3.13 0.73
C HIS A 79 -6.06 -3.44 -0.68
N HIS A 80 -4.77 -3.23 -0.99
CA HIS A 80 -4.25 -3.56 -2.32
C HIS A 80 -4.33 -5.07 -2.59
N VAL A 81 -4.49 -5.42 -3.86
CA VAL A 81 -4.93 -6.77 -4.27
C VAL A 81 -3.90 -7.85 -4.00
N ASP A 82 -2.61 -7.53 -4.01
CA ASP A 82 -1.52 -8.40 -3.56
C ASP A 82 -1.53 -8.68 -2.06
N HIS A 83 -2.24 -7.90 -1.25
CA HIS A 83 -2.35 -8.14 0.19
C HIS A 83 -3.68 -8.78 0.57
N CYS A 84 -4.77 -8.37 -0.09
CA CYS A 84 -6.13 -8.76 0.27
C CYS A 84 -6.74 -9.87 -0.61
N GLY A 85 -6.10 -10.25 -1.70
CA GLY A 85 -6.72 -11.04 -2.77
C GLY A 85 -7.23 -12.41 -2.31
N LEU A 86 -6.46 -13.13 -1.49
CA LEU A 86 -6.79 -14.47 -1.00
C LEU A 86 -7.58 -14.49 0.31
N LEU A 87 -8.00 -13.34 0.85
CA LEU A 87 -8.66 -13.24 2.16
C LEU A 87 -9.85 -14.20 2.32
N GLU A 88 -10.75 -14.22 1.33
CA GLU A 88 -11.93 -15.10 1.42
C GLU A 88 -11.56 -16.58 1.26
N ARG A 89 -10.54 -16.92 0.47
CA ARG A 89 -10.12 -18.33 0.31
C ARG A 89 -9.48 -18.88 1.58
N VAL A 90 -8.70 -18.04 2.27
CA VAL A 90 -8.18 -18.34 3.62
C VAL A 90 -9.35 -18.53 4.60
N ARG A 91 -10.32 -17.60 4.61
CA ARG A 91 -11.52 -17.70 5.46
C ARG A 91 -12.29 -19.00 5.22
N GLU A 92 -12.59 -19.35 3.97
CA GLU A 92 -13.32 -20.57 3.62
C GLU A 92 -12.58 -21.84 4.05
N SER A 93 -11.24 -21.83 3.97
CA SER A 93 -10.41 -22.99 4.30
C SER A 93 -10.19 -23.19 5.80
N SER A 94 -10.30 -22.15 6.61
CA SER A 94 -9.86 -22.15 8.02
C SER A 94 -10.88 -21.64 9.04
N GLY A 95 -11.89 -20.90 8.58
CA GLY A 95 -12.78 -20.14 9.46
C GLY A 95 -12.12 -18.89 10.07
N ALA A 96 -10.95 -18.48 9.59
CA ALA A 96 -10.22 -17.34 10.10
C ALA A 96 -11.05 -16.05 10.11
N ARG A 97 -10.90 -15.27 11.20
CA ARG A 97 -11.47 -13.92 11.30
C ARG A 97 -10.56 -12.89 10.68
N ILE A 98 -11.12 -11.94 9.94
CA ILE A 98 -10.35 -10.89 9.26
C ILE A 98 -10.44 -9.58 10.04
N TYR A 99 -9.28 -8.98 10.34
CA TYR A 99 -9.16 -7.68 10.99
C TYR A 99 -8.45 -6.69 10.06
N ALA A 100 -8.97 -5.48 9.95
CA ALA A 100 -8.38 -4.45 9.09
C ALA A 100 -8.72 -3.04 9.58
N HIS A 101 -8.09 -2.03 8.99
CA HIS A 101 -8.49 -0.64 9.19
C HIS A 101 -9.93 -0.41 8.65
N PRO A 102 -10.76 0.45 9.28
CA PRO A 102 -12.11 0.77 8.77
C PRO A 102 -12.15 1.28 7.33
N LEU A 103 -11.07 1.90 6.85
CA LEU A 103 -11.01 2.37 5.46
C LEU A 103 -10.77 1.25 4.44
N ALA A 104 -10.43 0.03 4.87
CA ALA A 104 -10.38 -1.13 3.97
C ALA A 104 -11.77 -1.69 3.66
N VAL A 105 -12.78 -1.41 4.49
CA VAL A 105 -14.13 -2.02 4.40
C VAL A 105 -14.76 -1.89 3.02
N PRO A 106 -14.81 -0.70 2.39
CA PRO A 106 -15.47 -0.58 1.09
C PRO A 106 -14.81 -1.41 -0.01
N TYR A 107 -13.50 -1.60 0.08
CA TYR A 107 -12.69 -2.32 -0.90
C TYR A 107 -12.73 -3.84 -0.68
N VAL A 108 -12.72 -4.30 0.57
CA VAL A 108 -12.76 -5.74 0.89
C VAL A 108 -14.18 -6.31 0.79
N GLU A 109 -15.19 -5.56 1.22
CA GLU A 109 -16.58 -6.03 1.23
C GLU A 109 -17.35 -5.70 -0.06
N TRP A 110 -16.68 -5.07 -1.02
CA TRP A 110 -17.25 -4.58 -2.29
C TRP A 110 -18.52 -3.77 -2.05
N HIS A 111 -18.35 -2.65 -1.34
CA HIS A 111 -19.45 -1.73 -1.08
C HIS A 111 -19.74 -0.91 -2.35
N GLU A 112 -20.65 -1.44 -3.20
CA GLU A 112 -20.99 -0.91 -4.52
C GLU A 112 -21.14 0.63 -4.57
N PRO A 113 -21.91 1.29 -3.67
CA PRO A 113 -22.05 2.75 -3.76
C PRO A 113 -20.74 3.52 -3.58
N PHE A 114 -19.78 2.95 -2.85
CA PHE A 114 -18.46 3.55 -2.69
C PHE A 114 -17.55 3.24 -3.87
N LEU A 115 -17.61 2.03 -4.44
CA LEU A 115 -16.86 1.69 -5.65
C LEU A 115 -17.32 2.52 -6.86
N ASP A 116 -18.63 2.76 -7.00
CA ASP A 116 -19.18 3.68 -8.01
C ASP A 116 -18.72 5.13 -7.79
N PHE A 117 -18.58 5.56 -6.52
CA PHE A 117 -18.01 6.86 -6.20
C PHE A 117 -16.52 6.94 -6.52
N HIS A 118 -15.76 5.90 -6.17
CA HIS A 118 -14.34 5.77 -6.46
C HIS A 118 -14.06 5.92 -7.97
N ASP A 119 -14.81 5.21 -8.82
CA ASP A 119 -14.66 5.28 -10.27
C ASP A 119 -14.94 6.69 -10.82
N ARG A 120 -16.01 7.35 -10.32
CA ARG A 120 -16.33 8.74 -10.71
C ARG A 120 -15.26 9.72 -10.23
N PHE A 121 -14.79 9.56 -8.99
CA PHE A 121 -13.74 10.39 -8.42
C PHE A 121 -12.47 10.34 -9.26
N PHE A 122 -11.99 9.15 -9.63
CA PHE A 122 -10.79 9.03 -10.45
C PHE A 122 -11.00 9.54 -11.88
N HIS A 123 -12.17 9.31 -12.46
CA HIS A 123 -12.50 9.89 -13.77
C HIS A 123 -12.41 11.42 -13.74
N GLU A 124 -13.03 12.06 -12.74
CA GLU A 124 -12.96 13.51 -12.54
C GLU A 124 -11.53 13.98 -12.24
N LEU A 125 -10.82 13.32 -11.34
CA LEU A 125 -9.44 13.65 -10.97
C LEU A 125 -8.51 13.64 -12.18
N TYR A 126 -8.58 12.59 -13.02
CA TYR A 126 -7.74 12.50 -14.21
C TYR A 126 -8.10 13.56 -15.26
N ARG A 127 -9.39 13.81 -15.47
CA ARG A 127 -9.85 14.89 -16.36
C ARG A 127 -9.38 16.27 -15.86
N GLU A 128 -9.58 16.57 -14.58
CA GLU A 128 -9.11 17.81 -13.93
C GLU A 128 -7.58 17.93 -13.96
N SER A 129 -6.86 16.81 -13.96
CA SER A 129 -5.39 16.76 -14.08
C SER A 129 -4.87 17.01 -15.50
N GLY A 130 -5.74 17.14 -16.49
CA GLY A 130 -5.36 17.34 -17.89
C GLY A 130 -4.97 16.05 -18.63
N VAL A 131 -5.37 14.87 -18.12
CA VAL A 131 -5.12 13.59 -18.79
C VAL A 131 -5.96 13.50 -20.08
N PRO A 132 -5.38 13.16 -21.23
CA PRO A 132 -6.11 12.97 -22.48
C PRO A 132 -7.19 11.89 -22.38
N GLU A 133 -8.35 12.15 -22.98
CA GLU A 133 -9.55 11.30 -22.91
C GLU A 133 -9.28 9.85 -23.34
N GLU A 134 -8.43 9.63 -24.36
CA GLU A 134 -8.08 8.31 -24.84
C GLU A 134 -7.40 7.43 -23.77
N LYS A 135 -6.66 8.05 -22.84
CA LYS A 135 -5.96 7.35 -21.75
C LYS A 135 -6.91 6.98 -20.62
N LEU A 136 -7.99 7.73 -20.40
CA LEU A 136 -8.98 7.43 -19.34
C LEU A 136 -9.61 6.04 -19.54
N SER A 137 -9.90 5.69 -20.79
CA SER A 137 -10.45 4.37 -21.12
C SER A 137 -9.49 3.21 -20.80
N LEU A 138 -8.18 3.41 -20.96
CA LEU A 138 -7.15 2.42 -20.68
C LEU A 138 -6.96 2.25 -19.17
N ILE A 139 -6.93 3.36 -18.42
CA ILE A 139 -6.85 3.32 -16.96
C ILE A 139 -8.02 2.54 -16.37
N ARG A 140 -9.24 2.78 -16.86
CA ARG A 140 -10.43 2.04 -16.41
C ARG A 140 -10.31 0.54 -16.66
N LYS A 141 -9.86 0.13 -17.84
CA LYS A 141 -9.66 -1.29 -18.17
C LYS A 141 -8.58 -1.93 -17.31
N PHE A 142 -7.49 -1.21 -17.04
CA PHE A 142 -6.42 -1.67 -16.16
C PHE A 142 -6.93 -1.86 -14.73
N HIS A 143 -7.70 -0.91 -14.19
CA HIS A 143 -8.34 -1.05 -12.88
C HIS A 143 -9.25 -2.29 -12.81
N GLN A 144 -10.08 -2.51 -13.83
CA GLN A 144 -10.92 -3.71 -13.91
C GLN A 144 -10.10 -5.01 -13.93
N LEU A 145 -8.97 -5.04 -14.63
CA LEU A 145 -8.04 -6.17 -14.62
C LEU A 145 -7.43 -6.36 -13.22
N MET A 146 -7.00 -5.29 -12.55
CA MET A 146 -6.43 -5.39 -11.20
C MET A 146 -7.42 -6.01 -10.21
N MET A 147 -8.70 -5.64 -10.31
CA MET A 147 -9.75 -6.18 -9.44
C MET A 147 -9.94 -7.70 -9.59
N THR A 148 -9.54 -8.33 -10.70
CA THR A 148 -9.63 -9.78 -10.87
C THR A 148 -8.66 -10.56 -9.97
N PHE A 149 -7.66 -9.88 -9.39
CA PHE A 149 -6.74 -10.47 -8.41
C PHE A 149 -7.26 -10.35 -6.97
N SER A 150 -8.55 -10.06 -6.80
CA SER A 150 -9.21 -10.03 -5.49
C SER A 150 -10.61 -10.63 -5.58
N GLN A 151 -11.12 -11.07 -4.43
CA GLN A 151 -12.50 -11.49 -4.29
C GLN A 151 -13.13 -10.84 -3.07
N LYS A 152 -14.46 -10.68 -3.11
CA LYS A 152 -15.23 -10.15 -1.98
C LYS A 152 -14.98 -11.01 -0.75
N SER A 153 -14.69 -10.35 0.36
CA SER A 153 -14.68 -10.97 1.68
C SER A 153 -15.48 -10.12 2.67
N ARG A 154 -15.27 -10.36 3.96
CA ARG A 154 -15.87 -9.63 5.08
C ARG A 154 -14.78 -9.20 6.06
N ILE A 155 -14.99 -8.10 6.77
CA ILE A 155 -14.14 -7.74 7.91
C ILE A 155 -14.89 -8.03 9.21
N ASP A 156 -14.28 -8.82 10.09
CA ASP A 156 -14.84 -9.28 11.36
C ASP A 156 -14.47 -8.40 12.55
N GLY A 157 -13.47 -7.52 12.39
CA GLY A 157 -13.03 -6.60 13.42
C GLY A 157 -12.26 -5.41 12.84
N LEU A 158 -12.46 -4.24 13.44
CA LEU A 158 -11.84 -3.00 13.00
C LEU A 158 -10.63 -2.67 13.87
N LEU A 159 -9.54 -2.27 13.24
CA LEU A 159 -8.31 -1.91 13.91
C LEU A 159 -8.09 -0.39 13.97
N LYS A 160 -7.49 0.08 15.06
CA LYS A 160 -7.20 1.49 15.33
C LYS A 160 -5.73 1.68 15.70
N HIS A 161 -5.23 2.90 15.50
CA HIS A 161 -3.89 3.29 15.93
C HIS A 161 -3.69 3.06 17.44
N GLU A 162 -2.50 2.63 17.81
CA GLU A 162 -2.01 2.40 19.18
C GLU A 162 -2.73 1.33 20.01
N GLN A 163 -3.69 0.58 19.45
CA GLN A 163 -4.28 -0.54 20.18
C GLN A 163 -3.39 -1.80 20.13
N THR A 164 -3.55 -2.69 21.10
CA THR A 164 -2.98 -4.04 21.01
C THR A 164 -3.64 -4.81 19.87
N ALA A 165 -2.84 -5.48 19.04
CA ALA A 165 -3.34 -6.35 17.99
C ALA A 165 -4.12 -7.54 18.60
N PRO A 166 -5.34 -7.85 18.10
CA PRO A 166 -6.16 -8.93 18.65
C PRO A 166 -5.38 -10.25 18.70
N HIS A 167 -5.39 -10.93 19.86
CA HIS A 167 -4.72 -12.22 20.08
C HIS A 167 -3.20 -12.27 19.82
N LEU A 168 -2.57 -11.11 19.63
CA LEU A 168 -1.13 -10.96 19.46
C LEU A 168 -0.58 -10.08 20.60
N SER A 169 -0.58 -10.63 21.81
CA SER A 169 -0.07 -9.93 23.00
C SER A 169 1.34 -9.35 22.77
N GLY A 170 1.50 -8.06 23.08
CA GLY A 170 2.75 -7.33 22.88
C GLY A 170 2.93 -6.68 21.49
N TRP A 171 2.08 -7.02 20.51
CA TRP A 171 2.03 -6.32 19.23
C TRP A 171 1.05 -5.15 19.29
N GLN A 172 1.50 -4.00 18.82
CA GLN A 172 0.72 -2.77 18.73
C GLN A 172 0.41 -2.47 17.26
N VAL A 173 -0.83 -2.05 16.98
CA VAL A 173 -1.25 -1.59 15.66
C VAL A 173 -0.86 -0.13 15.48
N LEU A 174 -0.19 0.18 14.38
CA LEU A 174 0.18 1.54 14.00
C LEU A 174 -0.54 1.90 12.70
N TYR A 175 -1.41 2.91 12.76
CA TYR A 175 -1.91 3.55 11.55
C TYR A 175 -0.78 4.29 10.82
N THR A 176 -0.47 3.86 9.60
CA THR A 176 0.65 4.41 8.80
C THR A 176 0.15 4.80 7.41
N PRO A 177 -0.74 5.81 7.30
CA PRO A 177 -1.40 6.16 6.06
C PRO A 177 -0.45 6.74 5.01
N GLY A 178 -0.99 6.87 3.81
CA GLY A 178 -0.36 7.59 2.71
C GLY A 178 -0.09 6.68 1.53
N HIS A 179 0.58 5.53 1.75
CA HIS A 179 0.63 4.48 0.72
C HIS A 179 -0.78 3.97 0.38
N SER A 180 -1.55 3.69 1.43
CA SER A 180 -3.00 3.56 1.36
C SER A 180 -3.65 4.25 2.55
N GLN A 181 -4.88 4.72 2.42
CA GLN A 181 -5.66 5.25 3.54
C GLN A 181 -6.06 4.16 4.53
N SER A 182 -6.05 2.88 4.13
CA SER A 182 -6.30 1.76 5.03
C SER A 182 -5.05 1.15 5.67
N HIS A 183 -3.87 1.73 5.44
CA HIS A 183 -2.60 1.10 5.79
C HIS A 183 -2.31 1.05 7.29
N LEU A 184 -2.00 -0.16 7.76
CA LEU A 184 -1.56 -0.48 9.11
C LEU A 184 -0.19 -1.15 9.09
N SER A 185 0.59 -0.89 10.12
CA SER A 185 1.78 -1.66 10.47
C SER A 185 1.59 -2.28 11.86
N LEU A 186 2.36 -3.32 12.17
CA LEU A 186 2.39 -3.95 13.51
C LEU A 186 3.77 -3.79 14.11
N TYR A 187 3.86 -3.39 15.38
CA TYR A 187 5.14 -3.21 16.08
C TYR A 187 5.14 -3.94 17.42
N ARG A 188 6.21 -4.70 17.69
CA ARG A 188 6.41 -5.39 18.97
C ARG A 188 7.61 -4.79 19.69
N ALA A 189 7.36 -4.08 20.79
CA ALA A 189 8.39 -3.36 21.53
C ALA A 189 9.43 -4.28 22.20
N ALA A 190 9.04 -5.51 22.56
CA ALA A 190 9.90 -6.45 23.30
C ALA A 190 11.17 -6.85 22.53
N ASP A 191 11.09 -6.95 21.20
CA ASP A 191 12.20 -7.25 20.31
C ASP A 191 12.37 -6.24 19.18
N ARG A 192 11.65 -5.11 19.24
CA ARG A 192 11.72 -3.98 18.31
C ARG A 192 11.52 -4.38 16.85
N VAL A 193 10.67 -5.38 16.62
CA VAL A 193 10.29 -5.85 15.28
C VAL A 193 9.06 -5.09 14.79
N MET A 194 9.09 -4.67 13.53
CA MET A 194 7.96 -4.04 12.85
C MET A 194 7.58 -4.83 11.60
N ILE A 195 6.33 -5.28 11.47
CA ILE A 195 5.75 -5.69 10.19
C ILE A 195 5.17 -4.43 9.56
N ALA A 196 5.86 -3.91 8.55
CA ALA A 196 5.58 -2.58 8.00
C ALA A 196 4.66 -2.58 6.79
N GLY A 197 4.28 -3.76 6.27
CA GLY A 197 3.59 -3.85 4.98
C GLY A 197 4.32 -3.02 3.93
N ASP A 198 3.56 -2.25 3.17
CA ASP A 198 4.10 -1.40 2.12
C ASP A 198 4.46 0.00 2.60
N HIS A 199 4.54 0.23 3.91
CA HIS A 199 4.98 1.52 4.44
C HIS A 199 6.51 1.72 4.32
N ILE A 200 7.31 0.67 4.51
CA ILE A 200 8.79 0.76 4.50
C ILE A 200 9.39 -0.44 3.75
N ILE A 201 9.71 -0.27 2.46
CA ILE A 201 10.29 -1.35 1.61
C ILE A 201 11.73 -1.05 1.21
N LYS A 202 12.74 -1.86 1.55
CA LYS A 202 14.19 -1.53 1.35
C LYS A 202 14.57 -0.86 0.01
N HIS A 203 14.17 -1.45 -1.11
CA HIS A 203 14.74 -1.18 -2.44
C HIS A 203 13.90 -0.25 -3.33
N ILE A 204 12.67 0.05 -2.92
CA ILE A 204 11.76 0.97 -3.62
C ILE A 204 11.12 1.95 -2.64
N SER A 205 10.76 3.14 -3.12
CA SER A 205 9.89 4.02 -2.34
C SER A 205 8.46 3.59 -2.58
N SER A 206 7.71 3.40 -1.50
CA SER A 206 6.26 3.21 -1.59
C SER A 206 5.63 4.47 -2.19
N ASN A 207 4.73 4.27 -3.14
CA ASN A 207 3.97 5.37 -3.71
C ASN A 207 2.88 5.80 -2.72
N ALA A 208 2.67 7.10 -2.56
CA ALA A 208 1.56 7.63 -1.80
C ALA A 208 0.33 7.80 -2.71
N PHE A 209 -0.39 6.71 -2.96
CA PHE A 209 -1.51 6.69 -3.89
C PHE A 209 -2.60 7.69 -3.51
N VAL A 210 -3.06 8.48 -4.48
CA VAL A 210 -4.25 9.30 -4.27
C VAL A 210 -5.44 8.36 -4.08
N GLU A 211 -6.28 8.64 -3.08
CA GLU A 211 -7.49 7.88 -2.82
C GLU A 211 -8.71 8.81 -2.67
N PRO A 212 -9.93 8.34 -2.99
CA PRO A 212 -11.15 9.10 -2.76
C PRO A 212 -11.41 9.29 -1.25
N PRO A 213 -11.97 10.43 -0.83
CA PRO A 213 -12.34 10.64 0.56
C PRO A 213 -13.53 9.75 0.96
N ARG A 214 -13.43 9.14 2.14
CA ARG A 214 -14.44 8.16 2.61
C ARG A 214 -15.84 8.74 2.78
N ASP A 215 -15.93 10.03 3.09
CA ASP A 215 -17.15 10.79 3.30
C ASP A 215 -17.77 11.33 2.00
N GLN A 216 -17.17 11.02 0.85
CA GLN A 216 -17.57 11.50 -0.47
C GLN A 216 -17.56 13.04 -0.61
N SER A 217 -16.77 13.73 0.23
CA SER A 217 -16.52 15.15 0.07
C SER A 217 -15.62 15.43 -1.15
N ARG A 218 -15.45 16.71 -1.51
CA ARG A 218 -14.52 17.09 -2.59
C ARG A 218 -13.05 17.06 -2.14
N ALA A 219 -12.80 17.23 -0.84
CA ALA A 219 -11.44 17.31 -0.30
C ALA A 219 -10.85 15.91 -0.12
N ARG A 220 -10.02 15.48 -1.08
CA ARG A 220 -9.30 14.21 -0.99
C ARG A 220 -8.20 14.26 0.09
N PRO A 221 -7.78 13.10 0.64
CA PRO A 221 -6.60 13.02 1.51
C PRO A 221 -5.33 13.52 0.82
N LEU A 222 -4.46 14.19 1.59
CA LEU A 222 -3.14 14.64 1.17
C LEU A 222 -2.14 13.50 1.38
N THR A 223 -2.18 12.51 0.50
CA THR A 223 -1.56 11.18 0.72
C THR A 223 -0.06 11.25 0.93
N LEU A 224 0.68 12.07 0.15
CA LEU A 224 2.12 12.24 0.36
C LEU A 224 2.44 12.97 1.68
N VAL A 225 1.61 13.93 2.09
CA VAL A 225 1.76 14.64 3.39
C VAL A 225 1.56 13.66 4.55
N GLN A 226 0.52 12.83 4.47
CA GLN A 226 0.24 11.77 5.44
C GLN A 226 1.38 10.73 5.46
N TYR A 227 1.85 10.29 4.29
CA TYR A 227 2.94 9.32 4.17
C TYR A 227 4.22 9.82 4.83
N ARG A 228 4.60 11.08 4.57
CA ARG A 228 5.77 11.71 5.20
C ARG A 228 5.63 11.81 6.72
N THR A 229 4.42 12.09 7.20
CA THR A 229 4.13 12.18 8.64
C THR A 229 4.26 10.80 9.30
N ALA A 230 3.71 9.75 8.67
CA ALA A 230 3.83 8.38 9.15
C ALA A 230 5.28 7.85 9.08
N LEU A 231 6.02 8.20 8.02
CA LEU A 231 7.45 7.92 7.91
C LEU A 231 8.24 8.58 9.06
N GLN A 232 7.99 9.86 9.33
CA GLN A 232 8.65 10.57 10.42
C GLN A 232 8.36 9.92 11.78
N MET A 233 7.10 9.56 12.04
CA MET A 233 6.73 8.78 13.24
C MET A 233 7.57 7.51 13.37
N CYS A 234 7.73 6.73 12.29
CA CYS A 234 8.53 5.51 12.33
C CYS A 234 10.04 5.78 12.46
N ALA A 235 10.56 6.91 11.95
CA ALA A 235 11.96 7.29 12.12
C ALA A 235 12.31 7.59 13.59
N ASP A 236 11.33 8.12 14.34
CA ASP A 236 11.47 8.47 15.75
C ASP A 236 11.31 7.24 16.68
N MET A 237 10.87 6.10 16.15
CA MET A 237 10.74 4.85 16.88
C MET A 237 12.06 4.06 16.95
N GLU A 238 12.18 3.26 18.00
CA GLU A 238 13.24 2.27 18.19
C GLU A 238 12.84 0.95 17.52
N ILE A 239 13.21 0.79 16.26
CA ILE A 239 12.97 -0.41 15.45
C ILE A 239 14.33 -1.01 15.07
N ASP A 240 14.54 -2.27 15.41
CA ASP A 240 15.79 -2.98 15.09
C ASP A 240 15.64 -3.77 13.78
N LEU A 241 14.41 -4.21 13.46
CA LEU A 241 14.11 -5.00 12.26
C LEU A 241 12.74 -4.63 11.69
N VAL A 242 12.72 -4.19 10.43
CA VAL A 242 11.51 -3.99 9.64
C VAL A 242 11.33 -5.17 8.69
N LEU A 243 10.11 -5.71 8.70
CA LEU A 243 9.61 -6.79 7.85
C LEU A 243 8.63 -6.17 6.82
N PRO A 244 9.07 -5.95 5.57
CA PRO A 244 8.29 -5.24 4.56
C PRO A 244 7.31 -6.15 3.80
N GLY A 245 6.27 -5.57 3.20
CA GLY A 245 5.38 -6.26 2.27
C GLY A 245 6.10 -6.78 1.02
N HIS A 246 7.20 -6.15 0.61
CA HIS A 246 8.02 -6.63 -0.50
C HIS A 246 9.53 -6.61 -0.21
N GLY A 247 10.25 -7.57 -0.79
CA GLY A 247 11.71 -7.62 -0.74
C GLY A 247 12.29 -8.03 0.62
N GLU A 248 13.50 -7.54 0.90
CA GLU A 248 14.29 -7.95 2.06
C GLU A 248 14.01 -7.11 3.32
N PRO A 249 14.19 -7.69 4.52
CA PRO A 249 14.16 -6.94 5.78
C PRO A 249 15.10 -5.73 5.82
N VAL A 250 14.74 -4.72 6.60
CA VAL A 250 15.51 -3.48 6.80
C VAL A 250 15.97 -3.38 8.26
N THR A 251 17.26 -3.16 8.48
CA THR A 251 17.87 -2.99 9.81
C THR A 251 18.36 -1.55 10.07
N ASN A 252 18.29 -0.68 9.07
CA ASN A 252 18.65 0.73 9.13
C ASN A 252 17.46 1.63 8.77
N HIS A 253 16.28 1.38 9.36
CA HIS A 253 15.03 2.04 8.99
C HIS A 253 15.14 3.57 9.04
N ARG A 254 15.77 4.12 10.10
CA ARG A 254 15.90 5.56 10.29
C ARG A 254 16.68 6.23 9.16
N GLU A 255 17.80 5.67 8.76
CA GLU A 255 18.60 6.18 7.64
C GLU A 255 17.81 6.10 6.33
N LEU A 256 17.17 4.97 6.06
CA LEU A 256 16.35 4.75 4.87
C LEU A 256 15.20 5.76 4.78
N ILE A 257 14.51 6.00 5.90
CA ILE A 257 13.38 6.94 5.98
C ILE A 257 13.86 8.36 5.74
N LEU A 258 14.91 8.81 6.43
CA LEU A 258 15.43 10.18 6.28
C LEU A 258 15.89 10.44 4.84
N ALA A 259 16.52 9.46 4.20
CA ALA A 259 16.89 9.55 2.78
C ALA A 259 15.67 9.70 1.86
N ARG A 260 14.55 9.05 2.16
CA ARG A 260 13.29 9.18 1.39
C ARG A 260 12.63 10.53 1.59
N LEU A 261 12.56 11.00 2.83
CA LEU A 261 12.00 12.30 3.16
C LEU A 261 12.77 13.42 2.44
N GLN A 262 14.09 13.28 2.34
CA GLN A 262 14.95 14.17 1.56
C GLN A 262 14.66 14.07 0.05
N LYS A 263 14.63 12.86 -0.53
CA LYS A 263 14.30 12.66 -1.96
C LYS A 263 12.92 13.22 -2.34
N ASN A 264 11.95 13.13 -1.44
CA ASN A 264 10.64 13.73 -1.66
C ASN A 264 10.74 15.26 -1.79
N TRP A 265 11.56 15.93 -0.96
CA TRP A 265 11.78 17.38 -1.10
C TRP A 265 12.51 17.72 -2.39
N GLU A 266 13.53 16.94 -2.77
CA GLU A 266 14.22 17.11 -4.05
C GLU A 266 13.24 17.04 -5.22
N ARG A 267 12.27 16.12 -5.17
CA ARG A 267 11.23 16.00 -6.21
C ARG A 267 10.21 17.14 -6.19
N THR A 268 9.80 17.61 -5.01
CA THR A 268 9.00 18.83 -4.88
C THR A 268 9.73 20.06 -5.46
N ASP A 269 11.04 20.16 -5.25
CA ASP A 269 11.86 21.25 -5.79
C ASP A 269 11.99 21.18 -7.32
N MET A 270 12.02 19.98 -7.91
CA MET A 270 11.95 19.82 -9.36
C MET A 270 10.64 20.37 -9.93
N LEU A 271 9.51 20.09 -9.29
CA LEU A 271 8.21 20.66 -9.66
C LEU A 271 8.21 22.18 -9.64
N ARG A 272 8.79 22.78 -8.60
CA ARG A 272 8.93 24.23 -8.52
C ARG A 272 9.69 24.80 -9.72
N ARG A 273 10.75 24.12 -10.17
CA ARG A 273 11.52 24.54 -11.36
C ARG A 273 10.70 24.41 -12.64
N PHE A 274 9.91 23.35 -12.78
CA PHE A 274 9.02 23.17 -13.94
C PHE A 274 7.84 24.13 -13.98
N LEU A 275 7.50 24.77 -12.87
CA LEU A 275 6.46 25.80 -12.82
C LEU A 275 7.02 27.22 -13.05
N ALA A 276 8.34 27.40 -13.07
CA ALA A 276 8.98 28.71 -13.21
C ALA A 276 8.85 29.32 -14.62
N ASP A 277 8.61 28.50 -15.64
CA ASP A 277 8.46 28.89 -17.05
C ASP A 277 6.99 29.00 -17.50
N GLY A 278 6.03 28.82 -16.58
CA GLY A 278 4.60 29.04 -16.85
C GLY A 278 3.70 28.03 -16.16
N GLU A 279 2.40 28.31 -16.21
CA GLU A 279 1.38 27.42 -15.67
C GLU A 279 1.38 26.06 -16.38
N LYS A 280 1.12 24.98 -15.64
CA LYS A 280 1.05 23.61 -16.16
C LYS A 280 -0.04 22.82 -15.46
N THR A 281 -0.57 21.82 -16.15
CA THR A 281 -1.45 20.80 -15.58
C THR A 281 -0.64 19.75 -14.79
N ALA A 282 -1.32 18.97 -13.94
CA ALA A 282 -0.67 17.86 -13.25
C ALA A 282 -0.15 16.79 -14.24
N TYR A 283 -0.83 16.58 -15.36
CA TYR A 283 -0.40 15.65 -16.41
C TYR A 283 0.90 16.10 -17.10
N GLU A 284 1.04 17.39 -17.41
CA GLU A 284 2.27 17.96 -17.98
C GLU A 284 3.45 17.87 -16.99
N LEU A 285 3.22 18.20 -15.72
CA LEU A 285 4.23 18.07 -14.66
C LEU A 285 4.65 16.61 -14.46
N ASN A 286 3.70 15.68 -14.53
CA ASN A 286 3.93 14.25 -14.44
C ASN A 286 4.81 13.74 -15.59
N ALA A 287 4.57 14.20 -16.83
CA ALA A 287 5.40 13.88 -17.98
C ALA A 287 6.84 14.42 -17.84
N LEU A 288 7.01 15.59 -17.22
CA LEU A 288 8.34 16.16 -16.96
C LEU A 288 9.10 15.43 -15.84
N LEU A 289 8.40 15.02 -14.77
CA LEU A 289 8.99 14.25 -13.68
C LEU A 289 9.37 12.83 -14.08
N PHE A 290 8.53 12.18 -14.89
CA PHE A 290 8.61 10.75 -15.19
C PHE A 290 8.58 10.48 -16.69
N PRO A 291 9.51 11.02 -17.49
CA PRO A 291 9.41 11.09 -18.96
C PRO A 291 9.29 9.72 -19.65
N THR A 292 9.71 8.63 -19.00
CA THR A 292 9.65 7.27 -19.54
C THR A 292 8.57 6.39 -18.89
N LEU A 293 8.11 6.75 -17.69
CA LEU A 293 7.23 5.91 -16.87
C LEU A 293 5.77 6.38 -16.92
N TYR A 294 5.53 7.68 -17.14
CA TYR A 294 4.21 8.27 -17.07
C TYR A 294 3.19 7.67 -18.05
N GLU A 295 3.63 7.11 -19.18
CA GLU A 295 2.74 6.45 -20.14
C GLU A 295 2.37 5.02 -19.73
N LYS A 296 3.26 4.34 -19.02
CA LYS A 296 3.11 2.93 -18.65
C LYS A 296 2.41 2.77 -17.31
N GLU A 297 2.68 3.66 -16.37
CA GLU A 297 2.20 3.59 -14.99
C GLU A 297 1.53 4.91 -14.58
N LEU A 298 0.71 5.48 -15.46
CA LEU A 298 0.09 6.79 -15.27
C LEU A 298 -0.60 6.97 -13.90
N PRO A 299 -1.40 6.02 -13.38
CA PRO A 299 -2.00 6.16 -12.05
C PRO A 299 -0.98 6.34 -10.92
N LEU A 300 0.14 5.61 -11.01
CA LEU A 300 1.23 5.64 -10.04
C LEU A 300 1.95 6.99 -10.09
N THR A 301 2.43 7.37 -11.27
CA THR A 301 3.25 8.58 -11.43
C THR A 301 2.44 9.86 -11.21
N LEU A 302 1.16 9.86 -11.61
CA LEU A 302 0.29 11.00 -11.40
C LEU A 302 -0.10 11.16 -9.93
N SER A 303 -0.33 10.07 -9.19
CA SER A 303 -0.54 10.14 -7.73
C SER A 303 0.67 10.77 -7.04
N GLU A 304 1.88 10.35 -7.41
CA GLU A 304 3.11 10.92 -6.87
C GLU A 304 3.25 12.41 -7.21
N THR A 305 2.97 12.78 -8.47
CA THR A 305 2.98 14.18 -8.92
C THR A 305 2.00 15.04 -8.14
N LEU A 306 0.76 14.58 -7.98
CA LEU A 306 -0.28 15.26 -7.19
C LEU A 306 0.13 15.43 -5.73
N GLY A 307 0.74 14.40 -5.12
CA GLY A 307 1.26 14.50 -3.77
C GLY A 307 2.34 15.57 -3.60
N HIS A 308 3.21 15.74 -4.60
CA HIS A 308 4.21 16.82 -4.57
C HIS A 308 3.61 18.20 -4.82
N ILE A 309 2.56 18.31 -5.64
CA ILE A 309 1.78 19.53 -5.79
C ILE A 309 1.11 19.90 -4.45
N ASP A 310 0.55 18.92 -3.73
CA ASP A 310 -0.03 19.13 -2.39
C ASP A 310 1.02 19.71 -1.42
N LEU A 311 2.26 19.23 -1.47
CA LEU A 311 3.35 19.78 -0.65
C LEU A 311 3.65 21.26 -0.98
N LEU A 312 3.59 21.66 -2.25
CA LEU A 312 3.72 23.08 -2.62
C LEU A 312 2.52 23.89 -2.16
N ALA A 313 1.31 23.34 -2.27
CA ALA A 313 0.07 24.00 -1.89
C ALA A 313 -0.01 24.27 -0.39
N ILE A 314 0.37 23.32 0.47
CA ILE A 314 0.40 23.54 1.92
C ILE A 314 1.45 24.58 2.36
N LEU A 315 2.48 24.79 1.52
CA LEU A 315 3.50 25.82 1.74
C LEU A 315 3.11 27.18 1.12
N HIS A 316 1.92 27.28 0.51
CA HIS A 316 1.45 28.46 -0.22
C HIS A 316 2.41 28.88 -1.36
N GLN A 317 3.03 27.91 -2.02
CA GLN A 317 4.00 28.12 -3.12
C GLN A 317 3.43 27.87 -4.51
N VAL A 318 2.13 27.57 -4.61
CA VAL A 318 1.47 27.32 -5.88
C VAL A 318 0.05 27.90 -5.84
N GLU A 319 -0.32 28.63 -6.88
CA GLU A 319 -1.69 29.02 -7.20
C GLU A 319 -2.34 27.94 -8.07
N ILE A 320 -3.65 27.73 -7.86
CA ILE A 320 -4.44 26.77 -8.63
C ILE A 320 -5.51 27.56 -9.39
N ARG A 321 -5.58 27.40 -10.70
CA ARG A 321 -6.58 28.03 -11.58
C ARG A 321 -7.29 26.97 -12.40
N GLU A 322 -8.62 27.05 -12.45
CA GLU A 322 -9.43 26.19 -13.30
C GLU A 322 -9.71 26.86 -14.65
N LYS A 323 -9.50 26.13 -15.75
CA LYS A 323 -9.87 26.54 -17.11
C LYS A 323 -10.55 25.37 -17.81
N ASP A 324 -11.80 25.58 -18.24
CA ASP A 324 -12.62 24.56 -18.92
C ASP A 324 -12.65 23.21 -18.17
N GLY A 325 -12.70 23.27 -16.83
CA GLY A 325 -12.72 22.10 -15.96
C GLY A 325 -11.38 21.37 -15.80
N VAL A 326 -10.26 21.97 -16.22
CA VAL A 326 -8.88 21.48 -16.02
C VAL A 326 -8.14 22.40 -15.05
N LEU A 327 -7.38 21.81 -14.13
CA LEU A 327 -6.60 22.53 -13.13
C LEU A 327 -5.18 22.81 -13.64
N TYR A 328 -4.81 24.09 -13.60
CA TYR A 328 -3.49 24.61 -13.89
C TYR A 328 -2.84 25.12 -12.61
N TYR A 329 -1.55 24.84 -12.48
CA TYR A 329 -0.72 25.17 -11.34
C TYR A 329 0.33 26.19 -11.78
N SER A 330 0.56 27.24 -11.00
CA SER A 330 1.62 28.25 -11.23
C SER A 330 2.25 28.69 -9.91
N LEU A 331 3.49 29.18 -9.92
CA LEU A 331 4.16 29.71 -8.72
C LEU A 331 3.54 31.02 -8.21
#